data_AF-A0A2I0WVC3-F1
#
_entry.id   AF-A0A2I0WVC3-F1
#
_cell.length_a   1.000
_cell.length_b   1.000
_cell.length_c   1.000
_cell.angle_alpha   90.00
_cell.angle_beta   90.00
_cell.angle_gamma   90.00
#
_symmetry.space_group_name_H-M   'P 1'
#
loop_
_entity.id
_entity.type
_entity.pdbx_description
1 polymer ?
#
loop_
_entity_poly.entity_id
_entity_poly.type
_entity_poly.pdbx_seq_one_letter_code
_entity_poly.pdbx_strand_id
1 'polypeptide(L)'
;MGTFFVAWSKITRGIPLDPIPNYDLSWLKQRFPPKFEFEHWGAEFIPPKHYNNDILLNQSFVEPHSTSNILIHYSYEFINSKLKAGVKENFTTFEVLLGHIWRKITIARALGQGEATMIRVSVNGRPRLRPPVSNEFVGNLVLDAYPMSKAGELINGGVEEAAAIIREAVRRIDNRYFQSFIDFGEMNKEENLVPIYDLCGNFLLPNLEVDSWLGLQFEDRFWRRRSPVCFFAYLADYGWIGHISSEIM
;
A
#
# COMPACT_ATOMS: atom_id res chain seq x y z
N MET A 1 6.14 -12.12 0.89
CA MET A 1 6.44 -12.63 -0.48
C MET A 1 7.91 -12.51 -0.85
N GLY A 2 8.55 -11.34 -0.83
CA GLY A 2 9.97 -11.20 -1.22
C GLY A 2 10.96 -12.13 -0.47
N THR A 3 10.80 -12.26 0.85
CA THR A 3 11.63 -13.14 1.71
C THR A 3 11.59 -14.61 1.30
N PHE A 4 10.46 -15.11 0.79
CA PHE A 4 10.34 -16.48 0.31
C PHE A 4 11.23 -16.72 -0.90
N PHE A 5 11.21 -15.82 -1.89
CA PHE A 5 12.00 -15.97 -3.10
C PHE A 5 13.51 -15.92 -2.80
N VAL A 6 13.92 -15.02 -1.90
CA VAL A 6 15.28 -14.96 -1.37
C VAL A 6 15.67 -16.28 -0.69
N ALA A 7 14.83 -16.80 0.21
CA ALA A 7 15.09 -18.06 0.90
C ALA A 7 15.20 -19.24 -0.08
N TRP A 8 14.29 -19.32 -1.05
CA TRP A 8 14.32 -20.35 -2.09
C TRP A 8 15.60 -20.28 -2.94
N SER A 9 16.04 -19.07 -3.30
CA SER A 9 17.31 -18.87 -4.00
C SER A 9 18.51 -19.33 -3.18
N LYS A 10 18.56 -19.03 -1.87
CA LYS A 10 19.64 -19.49 -0.98
C LYS A 10 19.68 -21.02 -0.90
N ILE A 11 18.53 -21.65 -0.66
CA ILE A 11 18.41 -23.12 -0.55
C ILE A 11 18.90 -23.82 -1.82
N THR A 12 18.49 -23.35 -3.00
CA THR A 12 18.88 -23.97 -4.28
C THR A 12 20.36 -23.84 -4.60
N ARG A 13 21.05 -22.89 -3.94
CA ARG A 13 22.51 -22.71 -4.01
C ARG A 13 23.27 -23.45 -2.90
N GLY A 14 22.57 -24.12 -1.98
CA GLY A 14 23.18 -24.76 -0.81
C GLY A 14 23.68 -23.77 0.23
N ILE A 15 23.18 -22.53 0.21
CA ILE A 15 23.48 -21.50 1.20
C ILE A 15 22.49 -21.67 2.35
N PRO A 16 22.95 -21.78 3.61
CA PRO A 16 22.05 -21.87 4.76
C PRO A 16 21.18 -20.62 4.90
N LEU A 17 19.98 -20.79 5.42
CA LEU A 17 19.11 -19.66 5.75
C LEU A 17 19.59 -19.01 7.04
N ASP A 18 20.08 -17.79 6.91
CA ASP A 18 20.38 -16.91 8.03
C ASP A 18 19.94 -15.47 7.66
N PRO A 19 19.03 -14.86 8.42
CA PRO A 19 18.24 -15.44 9.51
C PRO A 19 17.15 -16.42 9.02
N ILE A 20 16.68 -17.32 9.91
CA ILE A 20 15.62 -18.28 9.61
C ILE A 20 14.22 -17.61 9.58
N PRO A 21 13.25 -18.15 8.82
CA PRO A 21 11.88 -17.64 8.83
C PRO A 21 11.26 -17.68 10.23
N ASN A 22 10.56 -16.61 10.60
CA ASN A 22 9.91 -16.45 11.89
C ASN A 22 8.38 -16.63 11.74
N TYR A 23 7.75 -17.38 12.63
CA TYR A 23 6.29 -17.63 12.65
C TYR A 23 5.64 -17.17 13.96
N ASP A 24 6.34 -16.36 14.76
CA ASP A 24 5.84 -15.86 16.03
C ASP A 24 4.64 -14.90 15.82
N LEU A 25 3.50 -15.27 16.40
CA LEU A 25 2.26 -14.50 16.40
C LEU A 25 2.02 -13.78 17.74
N SER A 26 3.03 -13.70 18.62
CA SER A 26 2.93 -13.00 19.91
C SER A 26 2.50 -11.53 19.79
N TRP A 27 2.77 -10.92 18.63
CA TRP A 27 2.36 -9.57 18.28
C TRP A 27 0.84 -9.42 18.06
N LEU A 28 0.11 -10.50 17.74
CA LEU A 28 -1.34 -10.50 17.50
C LEU A 28 -2.14 -10.60 18.81
N LYS A 29 -1.59 -10.06 19.90
CA LYS A 29 -2.22 -10.15 21.22
C LYS A 29 -3.06 -8.91 21.50
N GLN A 30 -4.32 -9.12 21.86
CA GLN A 30 -5.19 -8.05 22.32
C GLN A 30 -4.73 -7.47 23.66
N ARG A 31 -5.11 -6.22 23.93
CA ARG A 31 -4.98 -5.62 25.27
C ARG A 31 -6.01 -6.24 26.23
N PHE A 32 -5.76 -6.05 27.53
CA PHE A 32 -6.69 -6.46 28.57
C PHE A 32 -6.99 -5.28 29.52
N PRO A 33 -8.22 -4.72 29.51
CA PRO A 33 -9.32 -5.07 28.61
C PRO A 33 -9.06 -4.68 27.14
N PRO A 34 -9.67 -5.35 26.16
CA PRO A 34 -9.59 -4.94 24.77
C PRO A 34 -10.30 -3.60 24.59
N LYS A 35 -9.72 -2.73 23.77
CA LYS A 35 -10.29 -1.42 23.45
C LYS A 35 -9.86 -1.02 22.05
N PHE A 36 -10.79 -0.66 21.17
CA PHE A 36 -10.42 0.03 19.94
C PHE A 36 -10.49 1.55 20.15
N GLU A 37 -9.50 2.26 19.63
CA GLU A 37 -9.36 3.73 19.73
C GLU A 37 -9.73 4.44 18.43
N PHE A 38 -9.82 3.68 17.33
CA PHE A 38 -10.10 4.17 15.98
C PHE A 38 -11.31 3.43 15.41
N GLU A 39 -12.00 4.09 14.48
CA GLU A 39 -13.11 3.48 13.74
C GLU A 39 -12.53 2.54 12.67
N HIS A 40 -12.98 1.28 12.68
CA HIS A 40 -12.56 0.24 11.75
C HIS A 40 -13.69 -0.18 10.81
N TRP A 41 -14.95 0.16 11.14
CA TRP A 41 -16.08 0.02 10.23
C TRP A 41 -16.03 1.13 9.17
N GLY A 42 -16.08 0.75 7.90
CA GLY A 42 -15.93 1.66 6.76
C GLY A 42 -14.47 2.02 6.42
N ALA A 43 -13.51 1.61 7.25
CA ALA A 43 -12.08 1.71 6.96
C ALA A 43 -11.54 0.35 6.49
N GLU A 44 -11.44 -0.64 7.37
CA GLU A 44 -10.99 -1.99 7.01
C GLU A 44 -12.16 -2.96 6.78
N PHE A 45 -13.26 -2.80 7.51
CA PHE A 45 -14.38 -3.75 7.50
C PHE A 45 -15.70 -3.11 7.10
N ILE A 46 -16.57 -3.87 6.46
CA ILE A 46 -17.90 -3.40 6.06
C ILE A 46 -18.81 -3.32 7.29
N PRO A 47 -19.44 -2.17 7.59
CA PRO A 47 -20.33 -2.09 8.73
C PRO A 47 -21.51 -3.08 8.60
N PRO A 48 -21.92 -3.79 9.67
CA PRO A 48 -22.95 -4.84 9.59
C PRO A 48 -24.29 -4.38 8.99
N LYS A 49 -24.63 -3.10 9.14
CA LYS A 49 -25.86 -2.48 8.62
C LYS A 49 -25.89 -2.38 7.09
N HIS A 50 -24.75 -2.56 6.42
CA HIS A 50 -24.61 -2.44 4.97
C HIS A 50 -24.51 -3.79 4.24
N TYR A 51 -24.74 -4.93 4.92
CA TYR A 51 -24.87 -6.24 4.27
C TYR A 51 -26.05 -6.33 3.30
N ASN A 52 -27.05 -5.47 3.44
CA ASN A 52 -28.21 -5.45 2.56
C ASN A 52 -27.86 -4.74 1.25
N ASN A 53 -27.55 -5.54 0.22
CA ASN A 53 -27.63 -5.35 -1.23
C ASN A 53 -27.15 -4.05 -1.92
N ASP A 54 -27.16 -2.88 -1.27
CA ASP A 54 -26.89 -1.59 -1.92
C ASP A 54 -25.40 -1.34 -2.16
N ILE A 55 -24.48 -1.93 -1.38
CA ILE A 55 -23.03 -1.77 -1.64
C ILE A 55 -22.52 -2.74 -2.72
N LEU A 56 -23.11 -3.93 -2.84
CA LEU A 56 -22.78 -4.89 -3.92
C LEU A 56 -23.14 -4.33 -5.30
N LEU A 57 -24.08 -3.38 -5.38
CA LEU A 57 -24.59 -2.80 -6.63
C LEU A 57 -23.74 -1.66 -7.20
N ASN A 58 -22.80 -1.10 -6.43
CA ASN A 58 -21.89 -0.04 -6.89
C ASN A 58 -20.49 -0.57 -7.28
N GLN A 59 -20.40 -1.86 -7.58
CA GLN A 59 -19.22 -2.42 -8.22
C GLN A 59 -19.19 -1.97 -9.68
N SER A 60 -18.52 -0.86 -9.94
CA SER A 60 -18.13 -0.47 -11.28
C SER A 60 -17.07 -1.47 -11.76
N PHE A 61 -17.53 -2.52 -12.44
CA PHE A 61 -16.66 -3.41 -13.19
C PHE A 61 -16.48 -2.85 -14.59
N VAL A 62 -15.26 -2.46 -14.89
CA VAL A 62 -14.87 -2.06 -16.23
C VAL A 62 -14.22 -3.26 -16.91
N GLU A 63 -14.64 -3.54 -18.14
CA GLU A 63 -14.09 -4.67 -18.89
C GLU A 63 -12.58 -4.46 -19.08
N PRO A 64 -11.74 -5.49 -18.83
CA PRO A 64 -10.28 -5.34 -18.87
C PRO A 64 -9.75 -4.69 -20.16
N HIS A 65 -10.38 -4.99 -21.30
CA HIS A 65 -10.07 -4.47 -22.64
C HIS A 65 -10.22 -2.96 -22.79
N SER A 66 -10.99 -2.32 -21.91
CA SER A 66 -11.19 -0.87 -21.89
C SER A 66 -10.19 -0.12 -21.00
N THR A 67 -9.26 -0.86 -20.38
CA THR A 67 -8.13 -0.31 -19.63
C THR A 67 -6.83 -0.61 -20.36
N SER A 68 -5.85 0.30 -20.23
CA SER A 68 -4.52 0.12 -20.81
C SER A 68 -3.46 0.33 -19.73
N ASN A 69 -2.53 -0.62 -19.65
CA ASN A 69 -1.39 -0.52 -18.76
C ASN A 69 -0.33 0.41 -19.36
N ILE A 70 0.13 1.38 -18.57
CA ILE A 70 1.16 2.33 -18.97
C ILE A 70 2.36 2.17 -18.04
N LEU A 71 3.53 1.92 -18.62
CA LEU A 71 4.79 1.94 -17.90
C LEU A 71 5.36 3.36 -17.92
N ILE A 72 5.59 3.93 -16.75
CA ILE A 72 6.19 5.26 -16.61
C ILE A 72 7.54 5.10 -15.90
N HIS A 73 8.62 5.44 -16.61
CA HIS A 73 9.97 5.45 -16.05
C HIS A 73 10.28 6.82 -15.44
N TYR A 74 10.67 6.83 -14.16
CA TYR A 74 11.15 8.02 -13.46
C TYR A 74 12.64 7.86 -13.16
N SER A 75 13.48 8.67 -13.83
CA SER A 75 14.92 8.60 -13.64
C SER A 75 15.34 9.12 -12.25
N TYR A 76 16.48 8.64 -11.75
CA TYR A 76 17.08 9.15 -10.52
C TYR A 76 17.26 10.67 -10.56
N GLU A 77 17.72 11.20 -11.69
CA GLU A 77 17.91 12.64 -11.87
C GLU A 77 16.58 13.40 -11.81
N PHE A 78 15.52 12.88 -12.44
CA PHE A 78 14.20 13.52 -12.37
C PHE A 78 13.69 13.56 -10.92
N ILE A 79 13.78 12.43 -10.20
CA ILE A 79 13.30 12.36 -8.82
C ILE A 79 14.07 13.33 -7.93
N ASN A 80 15.41 13.35 -7.98
CA ASN A 80 16.20 14.15 -7.06
C ASN A 80 16.28 15.62 -7.47
N SER A 81 16.52 15.90 -8.75
CA SER A 81 16.76 17.26 -9.25
C SER A 81 15.47 18.02 -9.60
N LYS A 82 14.34 17.33 -9.83
CA LYS A 82 13.06 18.00 -10.14
C LYS A 82 12.03 17.85 -9.04
N LEU A 83 11.82 16.64 -8.54
CA LEU A 83 10.76 16.43 -7.55
C LEU A 83 11.24 16.79 -6.14
N LYS A 84 12.38 16.29 -5.68
CA LYS A 84 12.88 16.56 -4.32
C LYS A 84 13.49 17.94 -4.16
N ALA A 85 14.24 18.44 -5.15
CA ALA A 85 14.87 19.76 -5.07
C ALA A 85 13.86 20.92 -4.92
N GLY A 86 12.61 20.72 -5.35
CA GLY A 86 11.54 21.72 -5.25
C GLY A 86 10.76 21.69 -3.94
N VAL A 87 11.11 20.79 -3.00
CA VAL A 87 10.36 20.56 -1.76
C VAL A 87 11.23 20.95 -0.56
N LYS A 88 10.66 21.64 0.43
CA LYS A 88 11.41 22.19 1.56
C LYS A 88 11.62 21.16 2.66
N GLU A 89 10.64 20.30 2.89
CA GLU A 89 10.78 19.20 3.84
C GLU A 89 11.53 17.99 3.25
N ASN A 90 12.16 17.21 4.13
CA ASN A 90 12.84 15.99 3.76
C ASN A 90 11.84 14.83 3.58
N PHE A 91 11.17 14.79 2.43
CA PHE A 91 10.30 13.67 2.05
C PHE A 91 11.07 12.48 1.48
N THR A 92 10.56 11.28 1.78
CA THR A 92 11.05 10.04 1.18
C THR A 92 10.78 10.03 -0.31
N THR A 93 11.55 9.24 -1.06
CA THR A 93 11.30 9.06 -2.50
C THR A 93 9.87 8.58 -2.78
N PHE A 94 9.35 7.69 -1.93
CA PHE A 94 7.99 7.18 -2.03
C PHE A 94 6.94 8.30 -1.89
N GLU A 95 7.02 9.11 -0.82
CA GLU A 95 6.07 10.21 -0.56
C GLU A 95 6.04 11.22 -1.72
N VAL A 96 7.21 11.64 -2.20
CA VAL A 96 7.33 12.61 -3.29
C VAL A 96 6.82 12.06 -4.62
N LEU A 97 7.24 10.83 -4.97
CA LEU A 97 6.86 10.22 -6.24
C LEU A 97 5.37 9.89 -6.27
N LEU A 98 4.82 9.35 -5.18
CA LEU A 98 3.39 9.07 -5.08
C LEU A 98 2.58 10.37 -5.12
N GLY A 99 3.00 11.42 -4.41
CA GLY A 99 2.36 12.73 -4.48
C GLY A 99 2.37 13.32 -5.89
N HIS A 100 3.47 13.15 -6.63
CA HIS A 100 3.54 13.52 -8.04
C HIS A 100 2.56 12.73 -8.91
N ILE A 101 2.55 11.41 -8.78
CA ILE A 101 1.68 10.51 -9.55
C ILE A 101 0.21 10.80 -9.27
N TRP A 102 -0.18 10.96 -8.00
CA TRP A 102 -1.53 11.31 -7.59
C TRP A 102 -2.02 12.55 -8.33
N ARG A 103 -1.24 13.64 -8.26
CA ARG A 103 -1.53 14.89 -8.94
C ARG A 103 -1.68 14.72 -10.43
N LYS A 104 -0.78 13.99 -11.08
CA LYS A 104 -0.84 13.76 -12.54
C LYS A 104 -2.06 12.97 -12.95
N ILE A 105 -2.44 11.96 -12.18
CA ILE A 105 -3.65 11.17 -12.46
C ILE A 105 -4.92 11.99 -12.21
N THR A 106 -4.97 12.78 -11.14
CA THR A 106 -6.09 13.71 -10.88
C THR A 106 -6.27 14.69 -12.03
N ILE A 107 -5.19 15.26 -12.57
CA ILE A 107 -5.22 16.14 -13.75
C ILE A 107 -5.71 15.37 -14.99
N ALA A 108 -5.15 14.19 -15.24
CA ALA A 108 -5.49 13.37 -16.42
C ALA A 108 -6.96 12.93 -16.43
N ARG A 109 -7.55 12.71 -15.24
CA ARG A 109 -8.97 12.37 -15.07
C ARG A 109 -9.90 13.59 -15.17
N ALA A 110 -9.36 14.80 -15.26
CA ALA A 110 -10.12 16.04 -15.33
C ALA A 110 -11.17 16.20 -14.20
N LEU A 111 -10.81 15.78 -12.98
CA LEU A 111 -11.71 15.84 -11.83
C LEU A 111 -12.11 17.29 -11.51
N GLY A 112 -13.35 17.47 -11.05
CA GLY A 112 -13.85 18.77 -10.64
C GLY A 112 -13.07 19.31 -9.44
N GLN A 113 -12.82 20.62 -9.36
CA GLN A 113 -11.98 21.21 -8.29
C GLN A 113 -12.46 20.86 -6.86
N GLY A 114 -13.78 20.72 -6.66
CA GLY A 114 -14.38 20.36 -5.37
C GLY A 114 -14.53 18.85 -5.13
N GLU A 115 -14.21 18.02 -6.12
CA GLU A 115 -14.35 16.57 -6.06
C GLU A 115 -13.26 15.96 -5.16
N ALA A 116 -13.65 15.04 -4.29
CA ALA A 116 -12.72 14.34 -3.41
C ALA A 116 -11.99 13.24 -4.19
N THR A 117 -10.70 13.09 -3.93
CA THR A 117 -9.89 11.98 -4.41
C THR A 117 -9.10 11.42 -3.23
N MET A 118 -8.86 10.12 -3.25
CA MET A 118 -8.15 9.40 -2.19
C MET A 118 -7.21 8.36 -2.81
N ILE A 119 -6.08 8.10 -2.18
CA ILE A 119 -5.21 6.96 -2.52
C ILE A 119 -5.24 5.96 -1.37
N ARG A 120 -5.43 4.67 -1.66
CA ARG A 120 -5.13 3.58 -0.74
C ARG A 120 -3.64 3.27 -0.76
N VAL A 121 -2.98 3.37 0.39
CA VAL A 121 -1.54 3.17 0.55
C VAL A 121 -1.26 2.08 1.59
N SER A 122 -0.66 0.97 1.18
CA SER A 122 -0.28 -0.09 2.10
C SER A 122 0.88 0.29 3.03
N VAL A 123 0.70 0.06 4.33
CA VAL A 123 1.64 0.41 5.39
C VAL A 123 2.18 -0.85 6.07
N ASN A 124 3.49 -1.07 5.98
CA ASN A 124 4.17 -2.16 6.68
C ASN A 124 4.17 -1.91 8.21
N GLY A 125 3.48 -2.78 8.96
CA GLY A 125 3.39 -2.66 10.43
C GLY A 125 4.56 -3.26 11.20
N ARG A 126 5.42 -4.07 10.56
CA ARG A 126 6.57 -4.73 11.22
C ARG A 126 7.43 -3.77 12.05
N PRO A 127 7.94 -2.64 11.51
CA PRO A 127 8.74 -1.70 12.29
C PRO A 127 7.91 -0.82 13.25
N ARG A 128 6.58 -0.86 13.12
CA ARG A 128 5.67 0.07 13.81
C ARG A 128 5.14 -0.49 15.11
N LEU A 129 4.94 -1.80 15.18
CA LEU A 129 4.57 -2.48 16.41
C LEU A 129 5.63 -2.29 17.51
N ARG A 130 5.18 -2.44 18.76
CA ARG A 130 6.01 -2.33 19.96
C ARG A 130 5.77 -3.56 20.84
N PRO A 131 6.72 -4.51 20.89
CA PRO A 131 8.02 -4.51 20.19
C PRO A 131 7.88 -4.65 18.66
N PRO A 132 8.88 -4.19 17.86
CA PRO A 132 8.88 -4.40 16.42
C PRO A 132 8.86 -5.89 16.06
N VAL A 133 8.14 -6.24 15.01
CA VAL A 133 8.12 -7.60 14.45
C VAL A 133 9.28 -7.76 13.49
N SER A 134 9.94 -8.92 13.55
CA SER A 134 11.10 -9.23 12.72
C SER A 134 10.74 -9.22 11.22
N ASN A 135 11.70 -8.82 10.38
CA ASN A 135 11.50 -8.80 8.92
C ASN A 135 11.36 -10.21 8.33
N GLU A 136 11.80 -11.21 9.09
CA GLU A 136 11.74 -12.63 8.79
C GLU A 136 10.37 -13.23 9.10
N PHE A 137 9.46 -12.47 9.72
CA PHE A 137 8.10 -12.92 9.99
C PHE A 137 7.36 -13.28 8.69
N VAL A 138 6.94 -14.55 8.63
CA VAL A 138 6.16 -15.13 7.54
C VAL A 138 4.68 -14.92 7.82
N GLY A 139 4.16 -13.83 7.25
CA GLY A 139 2.75 -13.50 7.32
C GLY A 139 2.47 -12.10 6.79
N ASN A 140 1.18 -11.79 6.64
CA ASN A 140 0.74 -10.44 6.32
C ASN A 140 0.73 -9.60 7.60
N LEU A 141 1.29 -8.40 7.50
CA LEU A 141 1.33 -7.43 8.60
C LEU A 141 1.32 -6.03 7.98
N VAL A 142 0.20 -5.76 7.32
CA VAL A 142 -0.04 -4.56 6.53
C VAL A 142 -1.44 -4.06 6.87
N LEU A 143 -1.57 -2.77 7.09
CA LEU A 143 -2.84 -2.05 7.10
C LEU A 143 -2.74 -0.92 6.08
N ASP A 144 -3.88 -0.41 5.63
CA ASP A 144 -3.90 0.65 4.64
C ASP A 144 -4.08 2.03 5.28
N ALA A 145 -3.41 3.02 4.71
CA ALA A 145 -3.69 4.43 4.92
C ALA A 145 -4.53 4.97 3.75
N TYR A 146 -5.39 5.93 4.04
CA TYR A 146 -6.29 6.55 3.05
C TYR A 146 -6.09 8.07 2.99
N PRO A 147 -4.92 8.59 2.55
CA PRO A 147 -4.76 10.01 2.27
C PRO A 147 -5.84 10.50 1.29
N MET A 148 -6.47 11.62 1.63
CA MET A 148 -7.59 12.20 0.90
C MET A 148 -7.41 13.71 0.75
N SER A 149 -7.81 14.24 -0.40
CA SER A 149 -7.76 15.67 -0.72
C SER A 149 -8.87 16.02 -1.69
N LYS A 150 -9.24 17.30 -1.78
CA LYS A 150 -9.96 17.79 -2.96
C LYS A 150 -9.01 17.87 -4.15
N ALA A 151 -9.52 17.59 -5.35
CA ALA A 151 -8.74 17.63 -6.58
C ALA A 151 -8.08 19.00 -6.80
N GLY A 152 -8.81 20.10 -6.53
CA GLY A 152 -8.28 21.45 -6.69
C GLY A 152 -7.13 21.78 -5.74
N GLU A 153 -7.28 21.43 -4.46
CA GLU A 153 -6.24 21.62 -3.43
C GLU A 153 -4.98 20.82 -3.81
N LEU A 154 -5.16 19.57 -4.23
CA LEU A 154 -4.08 18.67 -4.62
C LEU A 154 -3.32 19.18 -5.86
N ILE A 155 -4.05 19.65 -6.88
CA ILE A 155 -3.45 20.17 -8.11
C ILE A 155 -2.71 21.49 -7.83
N ASN A 156 -3.31 22.40 -7.08
CA ASN A 156 -2.75 23.73 -6.84
C ASN A 156 -1.64 23.75 -5.78
N GLY A 157 -1.68 22.85 -4.78
CA GLY A 157 -0.72 22.78 -3.68
C GLY A 157 0.67 22.23 -4.04
N GLY A 158 0.84 21.67 -5.24
CA GLY A 158 2.13 21.12 -5.66
C GLY A 158 2.46 19.74 -5.07
N VAL A 159 3.64 19.23 -5.38
CA VAL A 159 4.08 17.89 -4.93
C VAL A 159 4.34 17.86 -3.42
N GLU A 160 4.80 18.96 -2.84
CA GLU A 160 5.06 19.10 -1.40
C GLU A 160 3.79 18.85 -0.58
N GLU A 161 2.69 19.53 -0.92
CA GLU A 161 1.40 19.36 -0.23
C GLU A 161 0.90 17.91 -0.35
N ALA A 162 0.92 17.34 -1.55
CA ALA A 162 0.52 15.96 -1.78
C ALA A 162 1.35 14.97 -0.94
N ALA A 163 2.68 15.18 -0.89
CA ALA A 163 3.58 14.36 -0.09
C ALA A 163 3.31 14.51 1.43
N ALA A 164 2.96 15.71 1.90
CA ALA A 164 2.56 15.97 3.29
C ALA A 164 1.30 15.20 3.68
N ILE A 165 0.27 15.23 2.83
CA ILE A 165 -0.99 14.49 3.05
C ILE A 165 -0.72 12.98 3.15
N ILE A 166 0.09 12.43 2.22
CA ILE A 166 0.48 11.02 2.23
C ILE A 166 1.24 10.68 3.51
N ARG A 167 2.25 11.47 3.84
CA ARG A 167 3.07 11.29 5.05
C ARG A 167 2.22 11.24 6.31
N GLU A 168 1.31 12.19 6.45
CA GLU A 168 0.46 12.30 7.64
C GLU A 168 -0.46 11.09 7.76
N ALA A 169 -1.14 10.69 6.67
CA ALA A 169 -1.97 9.50 6.65
C ALA A 169 -1.17 8.22 6.99
N VAL A 170 0.01 8.04 6.38
CA VAL A 170 0.88 6.90 6.63
C VAL A 170 1.46 6.90 8.05
N ARG A 171 1.70 8.07 8.65
CA ARG A 171 2.19 8.17 10.05
C ARG A 171 1.11 7.80 11.06
N ARG A 172 -0.17 8.11 10.78
CA ARG A 172 -1.29 7.76 11.66
C ARG A 172 -1.49 6.27 11.86
N ILE A 173 -1.08 5.44 10.89
CA ILE A 173 -1.10 3.98 11.01
C ILE A 173 0.10 3.53 11.86
N ASP A 174 0.11 3.89 13.14
CA ASP A 174 1.18 3.63 14.09
C ASP A 174 0.88 2.40 14.99
N ASN A 175 1.71 2.16 16.00
CA ASN A 175 1.48 1.08 16.98
C ASN A 175 0.07 1.10 17.58
N ARG A 176 -0.45 2.29 17.91
CA ARG A 176 -1.77 2.41 18.55
C ARG A 176 -2.87 2.03 17.56
N TYR A 177 -2.72 2.40 16.30
CA TYR A 177 -3.66 2.01 15.25
C TYR A 177 -3.67 0.49 15.05
N PHE A 178 -2.50 -0.14 14.93
CA PHE A 178 -2.41 -1.61 14.83
C PHE A 178 -3.02 -2.31 16.06
N GLN A 179 -2.73 -1.82 17.27
CA GLN A 179 -3.29 -2.42 18.49
C GLN A 179 -4.81 -2.24 18.57
N SER A 180 -5.33 -1.09 18.15
CA SER A 180 -6.77 -0.85 18.02
C SER A 180 -7.42 -1.83 17.06
N PHE A 181 -6.80 -2.08 15.91
CA PHE A 181 -7.30 -3.04 14.92
C PHE A 181 -7.35 -4.47 15.48
N ILE A 182 -6.31 -4.89 16.20
CA ILE A 182 -6.26 -6.21 16.85
C ILE A 182 -7.38 -6.34 17.89
N ASP A 183 -7.53 -5.34 18.77
CA ASP A 183 -8.56 -5.33 19.80
C ASP A 183 -9.96 -5.30 19.18
N PHE A 184 -10.16 -4.55 18.10
CA PHE A 184 -11.42 -4.50 17.36
C PHE A 184 -11.79 -5.88 16.81
N GLY A 185 -10.84 -6.58 16.20
CA GLY A 185 -11.04 -7.94 15.69
C GLY A 185 -11.46 -8.91 16.80
N GLU A 186 -10.81 -8.86 17.96
CA GLU A 186 -11.17 -9.69 19.11
C GLU A 186 -12.57 -9.35 19.66
N MET A 187 -12.91 -8.07 19.74
CA MET A 187 -14.22 -7.61 20.23
C MET A 187 -15.38 -7.95 19.30
N ASN A 188 -15.11 -8.08 18.00
CA ASN A 188 -16.11 -8.37 16.97
C ASN A 188 -15.90 -9.76 16.34
N LYS A 189 -15.21 -10.68 17.02
CA LYS A 189 -14.89 -12.02 16.47
C LYS A 189 -16.11 -12.90 16.17
N GLU A 190 -17.24 -12.59 16.78
CA GLU A 190 -18.52 -13.26 16.53
C GLU A 190 -19.28 -12.64 15.33
N GLU A 191 -18.91 -11.42 14.94
CA GLU A 191 -19.38 -10.80 13.72
C GLU A 191 -18.63 -11.39 12.53
N ASN A 192 -19.31 -11.58 11.41
CA ASN A 192 -18.65 -11.98 10.17
C ASN A 192 -17.89 -10.76 9.61
N LEU A 193 -16.66 -10.50 10.06
CA LEU A 193 -15.89 -9.36 9.58
C LEU A 193 -15.54 -9.54 8.10
N VAL A 194 -16.24 -8.80 7.22
CA VAL A 194 -15.93 -8.79 5.79
C VAL A 194 -15.06 -7.58 5.46
N PRO A 195 -13.89 -7.78 4.84
CA PRO A 195 -13.01 -6.68 4.45
C PRO A 195 -13.64 -5.77 3.39
N ILE A 196 -13.37 -4.47 3.46
CA ILE A 196 -13.94 -3.49 2.53
C ILE A 196 -13.45 -3.69 1.09
N TYR A 197 -12.24 -4.22 0.90
CA TYR A 197 -11.65 -4.40 -0.44
C TYR A 197 -12.36 -5.47 -1.27
N ASP A 198 -13.12 -6.38 -0.65
CA ASP A 198 -13.95 -7.36 -1.37
C ASP A 198 -15.13 -6.69 -2.11
N LEU A 199 -15.44 -5.43 -1.77
CA LEU A 199 -16.46 -4.63 -2.45
C LEU A 199 -15.89 -3.67 -3.50
N CYS A 200 -14.60 -3.37 -3.43
CA CYS A 200 -13.98 -2.47 -4.39
C CYS A 200 -13.90 -3.22 -5.73
N GLY A 201 -14.82 -2.91 -6.64
CA GLY A 201 -14.71 -3.35 -8.04
C GLY A 201 -13.37 -2.92 -8.65
N ASN A 202 -13.09 -3.35 -9.87
CA ASN A 202 -11.81 -3.05 -10.53
C ASN A 202 -11.67 -1.60 -11.06
N PHE A 203 -12.67 -0.74 -10.82
CA PHE A 203 -12.68 0.64 -11.30
C PHE A 203 -12.63 1.65 -10.14
N LEU A 204 -11.47 2.25 -9.96
CA LEU A 204 -11.18 3.06 -8.78
C LEU A 204 -11.56 4.54 -8.90
N LEU A 205 -12.21 5.03 -9.96
CA LEU A 205 -12.54 6.48 -10.07
C LEU A 205 -13.44 6.96 -8.92
N PRO A 206 -13.19 8.13 -8.30
CA PRO A 206 -12.09 9.09 -8.54
C PRO A 206 -10.80 8.79 -7.73
N ASN A 207 -10.79 7.69 -6.99
CA ASN A 207 -9.73 7.22 -6.11
C ASN A 207 -8.64 6.42 -6.84
N LEU A 208 -7.61 6.06 -6.10
CA LEU A 208 -6.48 5.28 -6.59
C LEU A 208 -6.07 4.27 -5.53
N GLU A 209 -5.30 3.30 -5.98
CA GLU A 209 -4.57 2.39 -5.12
C GLU A 209 -3.12 2.34 -5.57
N VAL A 210 -2.21 2.21 -4.62
CA VAL A 210 -0.79 2.03 -4.90
C VAL A 210 -0.21 0.85 -4.15
N ASP A 211 0.37 -0.06 -4.92
CA ASP A 211 1.21 -1.14 -4.41
C ASP A 211 2.68 -0.78 -4.62
N SER A 212 3.39 -0.52 -3.51
CA SER A 212 4.80 -0.16 -3.55
C SER A 212 5.68 -1.40 -3.42
N TRP A 213 6.40 -1.71 -4.50
CA TRP A 213 7.33 -2.84 -4.56
C TRP A 213 8.78 -2.39 -4.37
N LEU A 214 9.01 -1.10 -4.08
CA LEU A 214 10.32 -0.51 -3.80
C LEU A 214 11.05 -1.15 -2.61
N GLY A 215 10.30 -1.76 -1.69
CA GLY A 215 10.85 -2.46 -0.52
C GLY A 215 11.15 -3.93 -0.77
N LEU A 216 10.88 -4.47 -1.97
CA LEU A 216 11.20 -5.86 -2.28
C LEU A 216 12.70 -6.05 -2.40
N GLN A 217 13.20 -7.02 -1.65
CA GLN A 217 14.57 -7.46 -1.76
C GLN A 217 14.72 -8.33 -3.01
N PHE A 218 15.66 -7.96 -3.86
CA PHE A 218 16.15 -8.80 -4.93
C PHE A 218 17.55 -9.25 -4.55
N GLU A 219 17.80 -10.55 -4.61
CA GLU A 219 19.18 -11.04 -4.54
C GLU A 219 19.83 -10.94 -5.91
N ASP A 220 21.07 -10.48 -5.93
CA ASP A 220 21.92 -10.40 -7.13
C ASP A 220 22.13 -11.77 -7.80
N ARG A 221 21.75 -12.90 -7.19
CA ARG A 221 21.92 -14.23 -7.78
C ARG A 221 20.76 -15.17 -7.43
N PHE A 222 19.64 -15.01 -8.12
CA PHE A 222 18.44 -15.84 -7.92
C PHE A 222 18.65 -17.33 -8.26
N TRP A 223 19.44 -17.65 -9.29
CA TRP A 223 19.74 -19.02 -9.70
C TRP A 223 21.26 -19.22 -9.86
N ARG A 224 21.73 -20.48 -9.82
CA ARG A 224 23.14 -20.91 -9.93
C ARG A 224 23.94 -20.31 -11.11
N ARG A 225 23.31 -19.57 -12.04
CA ARG A 225 23.98 -18.99 -13.20
C ARG A 225 23.78 -17.48 -13.44
N ARG A 226 22.68 -16.80 -13.05
CA ARG A 226 22.48 -15.33 -13.26
C ARG A 226 21.44 -14.68 -12.32
N SER A 227 21.55 -13.36 -12.13
CA SER A 227 20.55 -12.44 -11.56
C SER A 227 19.32 -12.33 -12.47
N PRO A 228 18.12 -12.01 -11.95
CA PRO A 228 17.03 -11.55 -12.79
C PRO A 228 17.44 -10.21 -13.43
N VAL A 229 17.35 -10.10 -14.75
CA VAL A 229 17.72 -8.86 -15.48
C VAL A 229 16.59 -7.84 -15.47
N CYS A 230 15.35 -8.29 -15.26
CA CYS A 230 14.19 -7.44 -15.09
C CYS A 230 13.13 -8.16 -14.25
N PHE A 231 12.32 -7.38 -13.53
CA PHE A 231 11.12 -7.86 -12.86
C PHE A 231 9.97 -6.93 -13.21
N PHE A 232 8.91 -7.49 -13.78
CA PHE A 232 7.66 -6.78 -14.03
C PHE A 232 6.56 -7.52 -13.29
N ALA A 233 5.81 -6.81 -12.45
CA ALA A 233 4.52 -7.32 -11.99
C ALA A 233 3.56 -7.28 -13.19
N TYR A 234 3.18 -8.44 -13.71
CA TYR A 234 2.07 -8.55 -14.64
C TYR A 234 0.86 -9.05 -13.86
N LEU A 235 -0.02 -8.12 -13.46
CA LEU A 235 -1.31 -8.46 -12.87
C LEU A 235 -2.34 -8.33 -14.00
N ALA A 236 -2.70 -9.48 -14.59
CA ALA A 236 -3.52 -9.54 -15.80
C ALA A 236 -5.00 -9.17 -15.59
N ASP A 237 -5.49 -9.21 -14.34
CA ASP A 237 -6.93 -9.39 -14.12
C ASP A 237 -7.66 -8.21 -13.44
N TYR A 238 -6.98 -7.13 -13.10
CA TYR A 238 -7.62 -6.00 -12.42
C TYR A 238 -7.01 -4.69 -12.93
N GLY A 239 -7.85 -3.73 -13.34
CA GLY A 239 -7.48 -2.46 -13.98
C GLY A 239 -6.72 -1.50 -13.06
N TRP A 240 -5.51 -1.87 -12.65
CA TRP A 240 -4.66 -1.13 -11.74
C TRP A 240 -4.03 0.09 -12.43
N ILE A 241 -4.06 1.25 -11.76
CA ILE A 241 -3.37 2.46 -12.22
C ILE A 241 -2.36 2.86 -11.15
N GLY A 242 -1.11 2.40 -11.31
CA GLY A 242 0.04 2.90 -10.57
C GLY A 242 0.92 1.81 -9.96
N HIS A 243 1.98 1.43 -10.68
CA HIS A 243 3.04 0.57 -10.18
C HIS A 243 4.34 1.37 -10.04
N ILE A 244 4.99 1.29 -8.88
CA ILE A 244 6.30 1.89 -8.64
C ILE A 244 7.31 0.77 -8.38
N SER A 245 8.12 0.45 -9.39
CA SER A 245 9.29 -0.44 -9.28
C SER A 245 10.58 0.32 -9.61
N SER A 246 11.63 0.08 -8.83
CA SER A 246 13.00 0.44 -9.21
C SER A 246 13.55 -0.60 -10.19
N GLU A 247 14.00 -0.17 -11.36
CA GLU A 247 14.87 -0.99 -12.20
C GLU A 247 16.25 -1.08 -11.52
N ILE A 248 16.74 -2.30 -11.33
CA ILE A 248 18.10 -2.57 -10.88
C ILE A 248 19.01 -2.40 -12.09
N MET A 249 19.95 -1.46 -12.00
CA MET A 249 21.06 -1.32 -12.96
C MET A 249 22.26 -2.12 -12.47
#